data_AF-A0A7Y5EWF0-F1
#
_entry.id   AF-A0A7Y5EWF0-F1
#
_cell.length_a   1.000
_cell.length_b   1.000
_cell.length_c   1.000
_cell.angle_alpha   90.00
_cell.angle_beta   90.00
_cell.angle_gamma   90.00
#
_symmetry.space_group_name_H-M   'P 1'
#
loop_
_entity.id
_entity.type
_entity.pdbx_description
1 polymer ?
#
loop_
_entity_poly.entity_id
_entity_poly.type
_entity_poly.pdbx_seq_one_letter_code
_entity_poly.pdbx_strand_id
1 'polypeptide(L)'
;MEFLFALEKTLEKRKTEKPEKSYTADLFRGGIDRILKKIGEEAGEVIIASKNSDREEFIHEVADLVFHLEVLLVEKGISFQTILEELKKRHS
;
A
#
# COMPACT_ATOMS: atom_id res chain seq x y z
N MET A 1 12.12 -4.08 6.86
CA MET A 1 11.24 -3.48 7.88
C MET A 1 11.52 -2.01 8.09
N GLU A 2 12.78 -1.60 8.27
CA GLU A 2 13.15 -0.17 8.39
C GLU A 2 12.54 0.70 7.28
N PHE A 3 12.59 0.22 6.02
CA PHE A 3 11.97 0.90 4.90
C PHE A 3 10.44 1.06 5.02
N LEU A 4 9.71 0.04 5.48
CA LEU A 4 8.25 0.10 5.61
C LEU A 4 7.84 1.11 6.69
N PHE A 5 8.55 1.16 7.82
CA PHE A 5 8.33 2.19 8.83
C PHE A 5 8.70 3.60 8.35
N ALA A 6 9.74 3.74 7.52
CA ALA A 6 10.08 5.03 6.91
C ALA A 6 9.02 5.46 5.88
N LEU A 7 8.46 4.50 5.13
CA LEU A 7 7.35 4.72 4.21
C LEU A 7 6.09 5.15 4.98
N GLU A 8 5.70 4.44 6.03
CA GLU A 8 4.57 4.78 6.91
C GLU A 8 4.65 6.23 7.38
N LYS A 9 5.78 6.65 7.97
CA LYS A 9 6.01 8.06 8.38
C LYS A 9 5.88 9.05 7.23
N THR A 10 6.36 8.68 6.05
CA THR A 10 6.25 9.52 4.85
C THR A 10 4.79 9.66 4.42
N LEU A 11 4.01 8.58 4.49
CA LEU A 11 2.59 8.57 4.16
C LEU A 11 1.77 9.38 5.17
N GLU A 12 2.04 9.26 6.47
CA GLU A 12 1.40 10.08 7.53
C GLU A 12 1.64 11.58 7.31
N LYS A 13 2.88 11.96 6.99
CA LYS A 13 3.24 13.33 6.65
C LYS A 13 2.45 13.83 5.45
N ARG A 14 2.36 13.03 4.38
CA ARG A 14 1.62 13.37 3.16
C ARG A 14 0.11 13.44 3.39
N LYS A 15 -0.46 12.60 4.25
CA LYS A 15 -1.87 12.65 4.68
C LYS A 15 -2.19 13.96 5.39
N THR A 16 -1.26 14.44 6.21
CA THR A 16 -1.42 15.67 7.01
C THR A 16 -1.18 16.93 6.17
N GLU A 17 -0.06 17.02 5.47
CA GLU A 17 0.36 18.21 4.71
C GLU A 17 -0.39 18.39 3.39
N LYS A 18 -0.90 17.30 2.81
CA LYS A 18 -1.64 17.26 1.54
C LYS A 18 -1.02 18.11 0.42
N PRO A 19 0.28 17.97 0.10
CA PRO A 19 0.90 18.75 -0.98
C PRO A 19 0.16 18.56 -2.31
N GLU A 20 -0.04 19.64 -3.06
CA GLU A 20 -0.87 19.61 -4.27
C GLU A 20 -0.35 18.64 -5.33
N LYS A 21 0.97 18.55 -5.53
CA LYS A 21 1.59 17.75 -6.60
C LYS A 21 2.03 16.33 -6.17
N SER A 22 1.42 15.76 -5.14
CA SER A 22 1.77 14.39 -4.68
C SER A 22 0.65 13.40 -4.97
N TYR A 23 0.98 12.34 -5.72
CA TYR A 23 0.09 11.19 -5.95
C TYR A 23 -0.52 10.65 -4.65
N THR A 24 0.28 10.46 -3.62
CA THR A 24 -0.19 10.01 -2.31
C THR A 24 -1.12 11.00 -1.61
N ALA A 25 -0.88 12.30 -1.77
CA ALA A 25 -1.82 13.29 -1.25
C ALA A 25 -3.16 13.24 -2.01
N ASP A 26 -3.14 12.98 -3.32
CA ASP A 26 -4.35 12.73 -4.11
C ASP A 26 -5.13 11.50 -3.65
N LEU A 27 -4.44 10.40 -3.30
CA LEU A 27 -5.09 9.22 -2.73
C LEU A 27 -5.84 9.58 -1.44
N PHE A 28 -5.17 10.27 -0.50
CA PHE A 28 -5.80 10.70 0.75
C PHE A 28 -6.91 11.74 0.54
N ARG A 29 -6.79 12.64 -0.45
CA ARG A 29 -7.86 13.57 -0.83
C ARG A 29 -9.08 12.84 -1.38
N GLY A 30 -8.86 11.79 -2.16
CA GLY A 30 -9.93 10.93 -2.69
C GLY A 30 -10.59 10.03 -1.64
N GLY A 31 -10.01 9.94 -0.43
CA GLY A 31 -10.55 9.17 0.68
C GLY A 31 -10.53 7.67 0.45
N ILE A 32 -11.27 6.96 1.32
CA ILE A 32 -11.24 5.49 1.38
C ILE A 32 -11.60 4.82 0.06
N ASP A 33 -12.59 5.32 -0.68
CA ASP A 33 -13.05 4.70 -1.93
C ASP A 33 -11.98 4.74 -3.02
N ARG A 34 -11.25 5.86 -3.12
CA ARG A 34 -10.14 6.00 -4.08
C ARG A 34 -9.01 5.02 -3.76
N ILE A 35 -8.67 4.87 -2.48
CA ILE A 35 -7.62 3.95 -2.02
C ILE A 35 -8.03 2.49 -2.31
N LEU A 36 -9.26 2.12 -1.95
CA LEU A 36 -9.76 0.76 -2.17
C LEU A 36 -9.85 0.40 -3.66
N LYS A 37 -10.18 1.37 -4.53
CA LYS A 37 -10.15 1.17 -5.97
C LYS A 37 -8.76 0.75 -6.45
N LYS A 38 -7.70 1.45 -6.01
CA LYS A 38 -6.32 1.09 -6.38
C LYS A 38 -5.93 -0.28 -5.85
N ILE A 39 -6.29 -0.63 -4.61
CA ILE A 39 -6.04 -1.98 -4.08
C ILE A 39 -6.69 -3.05 -4.98
N GLY A 40 -7.92 -2.83 -5.44
CA GLY A 40 -8.60 -3.77 -6.35
C GLY A 40 -7.93 -3.87 -7.73
N GLU A 41 -7.43 -2.75 -8.25
CA GLU A 41 -6.65 -2.65 -9.49
C GLU A 41 -5.36 -3.49 -9.38
N GLU A 42 -4.51 -3.18 -8.40
CA GLU A 42 -3.22 -3.86 -8.20
C GLU A 42 -3.39 -5.35 -7.89
N ALA A 43 -4.42 -5.73 -7.13
CA ALA A 43 -4.69 -7.14 -6.87
C ALA A 43 -5.03 -7.90 -8.16
N GLY A 44 -5.78 -7.27 -9.07
CA GLY A 44 -6.06 -7.82 -10.40
C GLY A 44 -4.80 -7.93 -11.25
N GLU A 45 -3.96 -6.89 -11.24
CA GLU A 45 -2.70 -6.85 -11.98
C GLU A 45 -1.71 -7.92 -11.47
N VAL A 46 -1.60 -8.12 -10.15
CA VAL A 46 -0.82 -9.23 -9.57
C VAL A 46 -1.31 -10.58 -10.07
N ILE A 47 -2.62 -10.82 -10.14
CA ILE A 47 -3.18 -12.08 -10.64
C ILE A 47 -2.78 -12.31 -12.10
N ILE A 48 -2.87 -11.27 -12.93
CA ILE A 48 -2.55 -11.34 -14.37
C ILE A 48 -1.04 -11.53 -14.55
N ALA A 49 -0.20 -10.69 -13.93
CA ALA A 49 1.25 -10.76 -14.00
C ALA A 49 1.78 -12.11 -13.50
N SER A 50 1.16 -12.70 -12.48
CA SER A 50 1.50 -14.06 -11.99
C SER A 50 1.30 -15.16 -13.03
N LYS A 51 0.45 -14.93 -14.03
CA LYS A 51 0.17 -15.86 -15.13
C LYS A 51 1.08 -15.62 -16.34
N ASN A 52 1.64 -14.42 -16.45
CA ASN A 52 2.56 -14.05 -17.52
C ASN A 52 3.98 -14.54 -17.20
N SER A 53 4.85 -14.62 -18.22
CA SER A 53 6.27 -14.95 -18.04
C SER A 53 7.13 -13.70 -17.86
N ASP A 54 6.55 -12.63 -17.30
CA ASP A 54 7.25 -11.38 -16.99
C ASP A 54 7.48 -11.27 -15.48
N ARG A 55 8.73 -11.50 -15.08
CA ARG A 55 9.13 -11.45 -13.67
C ARG A 55 9.21 -10.02 -13.15
N GLU A 56 9.55 -9.06 -14.01
CA GLU A 56 9.71 -7.66 -13.59
C GLU A 56 8.33 -7.06 -13.33
N GLU A 57 7.39 -7.26 -14.25
CA GLU A 57 5.99 -6.87 -14.09
C GLU A 57 5.42 -7.43 -12.78
N PHE A 58 5.56 -8.73 -12.52
CA PHE A 58 5.06 -9.33 -11.27
C PHE A 58 5.66 -8.67 -10.00
N ILE A 59 6.96 -8.37 -9.99
CA ILE A 59 7.60 -7.70 -8.84
C ILE A 59 7.04 -6.28 -8.68
N HIS A 60 6.80 -5.57 -9.79
CA HIS A 60 6.22 -4.23 -9.79
C HIS A 60 4.80 -4.23 -9.21
N GLU A 61 3.92 -5.10 -9.69
CA GLU A 61 2.51 -5.15 -9.22
C GLU A 61 2.40 -5.56 -7.75
N VAL A 62 3.24 -6.51 -7.30
CA VAL A 62 3.27 -6.88 -5.88
C VAL A 62 3.76 -5.71 -5.02
N ALA A 63 4.76 -4.95 -5.48
CA ALA A 63 5.24 -3.78 -4.77
C ALA A 63 4.17 -2.68 -4.70
N ASP A 64 3.41 -2.44 -5.77
CA ASP A 64 2.37 -1.42 -5.77
C ASP A 64 1.16 -1.83 -4.91
N LEU A 65 0.79 -3.11 -4.93
CA LEU A 65 -0.21 -3.64 -4.00
C LEU A 65 0.20 -3.43 -2.54
N VAL A 66 1.46 -3.73 -2.17
CA VAL A 66 1.97 -3.51 -0.81
C VAL A 66 1.97 -2.02 -0.46
N PHE A 67 2.38 -1.15 -1.39
CA PHE A 67 2.34 0.29 -1.20
C PHE A 67 0.91 0.79 -0.95
N HIS A 68 -0.07 0.33 -1.74
CA HIS A 68 -1.46 0.71 -1.59
C HIS A 68 -2.10 0.17 -0.30
N LEU A 69 -1.65 -1.00 0.18
CA LEU A 69 -2.00 -1.49 1.51
C LEU A 69 -1.44 -0.59 2.63
N GLU A 70 -0.18 -0.16 2.54
CA GLU A 70 0.41 0.81 3.51
C GLU A 70 -0.38 2.13 3.54
N VAL A 71 -0.80 2.65 2.37
CA VAL A 71 -1.66 3.83 2.29
C VAL A 71 -2.99 3.61 3.01
N LEU A 72 -3.62 2.44 2.83
CA LEU A 72 -4.86 2.09 3.52
C LEU A 72 -4.68 1.99 5.04
N LEU A 73 -3.57 1.39 5.50
CA LEU A 73 -3.25 1.26 6.91
C LEU A 73 -3.12 2.65 7.58
N VAL A 74 -2.38 3.57 6.94
CA VAL A 74 -2.27 4.96 7.38
C VAL A 74 -3.61 5.70 7.32
N GLU A 75 -4.45 5.41 6.32
CA GLU A 75 -5.81 5.97 6.24
C GLU A 75 -6.65 5.52 7.46
N LYS A 76 -6.53 4.26 7.86
CA LYS A 76 -7.23 3.64 9.00
C LYS A 76 -6.58 3.91 10.36
N GLY A 77 -5.39 4.51 10.41
CA GLY A 77 -4.65 4.72 11.66
C GLY A 77 -4.13 3.42 12.27
N ILE A 78 -3.78 2.44 11.44
CA ILE A 78 -3.23 1.15 11.85
C ILE A 78 -1.76 1.09 11.39
N SER A 79 -0.86 0.64 12.25
CA SER A 79 0.56 0.49 11.89
C SER A 79 0.81 -0.82 11.13
N PHE A 80 1.84 -0.84 10.27
CA PHE A 80 2.25 -2.09 9.61
C PHE A 80 2.75 -3.14 10.63
N GLN A 81 3.30 -2.69 11.76
CA GLN A 81 3.70 -3.56 12.86
C GLN A 81 2.53 -4.41 13.40
N THR A 82 1.32 -3.84 13.45
CA THR A 82 0.10 -4.57 13.86
C THR A 82 -0.21 -5.72 12.88
N ILE A 83 -0.02 -5.51 11.57
CA ILE A 83 -0.22 -6.56 10.56
C ILE A 83 0.82 -7.66 10.69
N LEU A 84 2.08 -7.30 10.98
CA LEU A 84 3.14 -8.28 11.20
C LEU A 84 2.91 -9.14 12.44
N GLU A 85 2.39 -8.56 13.52
CA GLU A 85 2.01 -9.31 14.72
C GLU A 85 0.90 -10.32 14.42
N GLU A 86 -0.09 -9.93 13.62
CA GLU A 86 -1.14 -10.84 13.16
C GLU A 86 -0.58 -11.98 12.30
N LEU A 87 0.33 -11.69 11.36
CA LEU A 87 0.99 -12.71 10.55
C LEU A 87 1.81 -13.69 11.40
N LYS A 88 2.52 -13.20 12.44
CA LYS A 88 3.28 -14.05 13.37
C LYS A 88 2.37 -15.04 14.10
N LYS A 89 1.17 -14.60 14.54
CA LYS A 89 0.18 -15.48 15.20
C LYS A 89 -0.34 -16.58 14.28
N ARG A 90 -0.37 -16.38 12.97
CA ARG A 90 -0.82 -17.38 12.00
C ARG A 90 0.24 -18.45 11.70
N HIS A 91 1.50 -18.14 11.97
CA HIS A 91 2.61 -19.04 11.72
C HIS A 91 2.92 -19.98 12.90
N SER A 92 2.51 -19.60 14.12
CA SER A 92 2.56 -20.44 15.32
C SER A 92 1.45 -21.47 15.36
#